data_AF-A0A942SR21-F1
#
_entry.id   AF-A0A942SR21-F1
#
_cell.length_a   1.000
_cell.length_b   1.000
_cell.length_c   1.000
_cell.angle_alpha   90.00
_cell.angle_beta   90.00
_cell.angle_gamma   90.00
#
_symmetry.space_group_name_H-M   'P 1'
#
loop_
_entity.id
_entity.type
_entity.pdbx_description
1 polymer ?
#
loop_
_entity_poly.entity_id
_entity_poly.type
_entity_poly.pdbx_seq_one_letter_code
_entity_poly.pdbx_strand_id
1 'polypeptide(L)'
;MKLSGLQIFWIIFTFETGNMILLTIQSAVKEAKQDTWISYILASLLGMVIIFIACKAALHYPKQSLMEFSKTILGKWLGTFIGVIYLVQWISVIGNILREFADFTITVLLPNTPIWVLILTMLLLMVYVTYVGGIEGIGRCSEVFGPIVILSVILLIFLSINNLNYHQIFPVFFDTGLLPILKGTLAP
;
A
#
# COMPACT_ATOMS: atom_id res chain seq x y z
N MET A 1 -3.10 25.03 2.90
CA MET A 1 -3.64 24.63 1.58
C MET A 1 -4.21 23.22 1.75
N LYS A 2 -5.53 23.01 1.60
CA LYS A 2 -6.07 21.64 1.60
C LYS A 2 -5.61 20.99 0.29
N LEU A 3 -4.89 19.85 0.37
CA LEU A 3 -4.23 19.15 -0.74
C LEU A 3 -5.01 19.21 -2.06
N SER A 4 -4.30 19.44 -3.17
CA SER A 4 -4.87 19.33 -4.52
C SER A 4 -5.31 17.89 -4.79
N GLY A 5 -6.35 17.70 -5.62
CA GLY A 5 -6.77 16.37 -6.06
C GLY A 5 -5.63 15.57 -6.73
N LEU A 6 -4.74 16.27 -7.46
CA LEU A 6 -3.55 15.67 -8.05
C LEU A 6 -2.56 15.19 -6.98
N GLN A 7 -2.35 15.97 -5.92
CA GLN A 7 -1.47 15.59 -4.82
C GLN A 7 -2.01 14.39 -4.05
N ILE A 8 -3.33 14.33 -3.83
CA ILE A 8 -3.97 13.16 -3.22
C ILE A 8 -3.78 11.92 -4.09
N PHE A 9 -4.00 12.05 -5.41
CA PHE A 9 -3.74 10.96 -6.35
C PHE A 9 -2.30 10.46 -6.26
N TRP A 10 -1.32 11.37 -6.30
CA TRP A 10 0.09 10.99 -6.24
C TRP A 10 0.51 10.38 -4.90
N ILE A 11 -0.02 10.89 -3.77
CA ILE A 11 0.20 10.29 -2.44
C ILE A 11 -0.28 8.83 -2.44
N ILE A 12 -1.54 8.61 -2.85
CA ILE A 12 -2.12 7.27 -2.85
C ILE A 12 -1.37 6.37 -3.84
N PHE A 13 -1.10 6.86 -5.05
CA PHE A 13 -0.41 6.10 -6.08
C PHE A 13 0.99 5.65 -5.64
N THR A 14 1.79 6.57 -5.09
CA THR A 14 3.16 6.27 -4.63
C THR A 14 3.17 5.34 -3.44
N PHE A 15 2.24 5.52 -2.49
CA PHE A 15 2.07 4.64 -1.34
C PHE A 15 1.70 3.21 -1.77
N GLU A 16 0.64 3.06 -2.58
CA GLU A 16 0.17 1.75 -3.03
C GLU A 16 1.20 1.02 -3.91
N THR A 17 1.89 1.75 -4.79
CA THR A 17 2.95 1.15 -5.63
C THR A 17 4.12 0.64 -4.78
N GLY A 18 4.56 1.43 -3.80
CA GLY A 18 5.62 1.01 -2.88
C GLY A 18 5.23 -0.22 -2.05
N ASN A 19 4.01 -0.22 -1.52
CA ASN A 19 3.46 -1.35 -0.76
C ASN A 19 3.35 -2.61 -1.64
N MET A 20 2.88 -2.46 -2.88
CA MET A 20 2.74 -3.57 -3.82
C MET A 20 4.08 -4.24 -4.12
N ILE A 21 5.12 -3.44 -4.43
CA ILE A 21 6.44 -3.96 -4.81
C ILE A 21 7.12 -4.68 -3.64
N LEU A 22 7.00 -4.15 -2.42
CA LEU A 22 7.71 -4.68 -1.25
C LEU A 22 6.97 -5.84 -0.57
N LEU A 23 5.63 -5.75 -0.44
CA LEU A 23 4.87 -6.65 0.43
C LEU A 23 3.95 -7.60 -0.36
N THR A 24 3.13 -7.06 -1.26
CA THR A 24 1.96 -7.82 -1.73
C THR A 24 2.29 -8.78 -2.88
N ILE A 25 3.21 -8.42 -3.80
CA ILE A 25 3.53 -9.26 -4.98
C ILE A 25 4.02 -10.63 -4.58
N GLN A 26 5.01 -10.71 -3.69
CA GLN A 26 5.60 -12.01 -3.33
C GLN A 26 4.59 -12.90 -2.60
N SER A 27 3.78 -12.31 -1.71
CA SER A 27 2.74 -13.05 -0.98
C SER A 27 1.65 -13.56 -1.92
N ALA A 28 1.17 -12.73 -2.84
CA ALA A 28 0.12 -13.11 -3.78
C ALA A 28 0.61 -14.16 -4.79
N VAL A 29 1.85 -14.03 -5.30
CA VAL A 29 2.47 -15.03 -6.18
C VAL A 29 2.68 -16.37 -5.48
N LYS A 30 3.02 -16.36 -4.19
CA LYS A 30 3.17 -17.59 -3.41
C LYS A 30 1.87 -18.38 -3.29
N GLU A 31 0.74 -17.70 -3.15
CA GLU A 31 -0.58 -18.34 -3.04
C GLU A 31 -1.18 -18.70 -4.41
N ALA A 32 -1.20 -17.74 -5.34
CA ALA A 32 -1.95 -17.85 -6.61
C ALA A 32 -1.07 -18.12 -7.85
N LYS A 33 0.26 -18.21 -7.70
CA LYS A 33 1.21 -18.56 -8.76
C LYS A 33 0.97 -17.77 -10.06
N GLN A 34 0.78 -18.44 -11.20
CA GLN A 34 0.52 -17.80 -12.48
C GLN A 34 -0.83 -17.07 -12.55
N ASP A 35 -1.79 -17.40 -11.67
CA ASP A 35 -3.13 -16.80 -11.62
C ASP A 35 -3.19 -15.57 -10.69
N THR A 36 -2.04 -15.06 -10.24
CA THR A 36 -1.96 -13.90 -9.33
C THR A 36 -2.57 -12.65 -9.91
N TRP A 37 -2.53 -12.46 -11.23
CA TRP A 37 -3.17 -11.32 -11.89
C TRP A 37 -4.70 -11.33 -11.68
N ILE A 38 -5.34 -12.50 -11.62
CA ILE A 38 -6.78 -12.65 -11.29
C ILE A 38 -7.02 -12.19 -9.85
N SER A 39 -6.12 -12.58 -8.94
CA SER A 39 -6.20 -12.21 -7.52
C SER A 39 -6.18 -10.68 -7.35
N TYR A 40 -5.32 -9.98 -8.10
CA TYR A 40 -5.24 -8.53 -8.11
C TYR A 40 -6.48 -7.85 -8.70
N ILE A 41 -7.06 -8.38 -9.77
CA ILE A 41 -8.31 -7.84 -10.34
C ILE A 41 -9.43 -7.95 -9.30
N LEU A 42 -9.59 -9.11 -8.66
CA LEU A 42 -10.60 -9.31 -7.61
C LEU A 42 -10.36 -8.38 -6.41
N ALA A 43 -9.11 -8.24 -5.96
CA ALA A 43 -8.76 -7.34 -4.88
C ALA A 43 -9.09 -5.88 -5.22
N SER A 44 -8.81 -5.45 -6.46
CA SER A 44 -9.12 -4.10 -6.93
C SER A 44 -10.62 -3.82 -6.94
N LEU A 45 -11.46 -4.77 -7.37
CA LEU A 45 -12.92 -4.62 -7.35
C LEU A 45 -13.44 -4.47 -5.92
N LEU A 46 -12.98 -5.34 -5.00
CA LEU A 46 -13.36 -5.28 -3.58
C LEU A 46 -12.89 -3.96 -2.95
N GLY A 47 -11.67 -3.54 -3.25
CA GLY A 47 -11.10 -2.27 -2.79
C GLY A 47 -11.91 -1.06 -3.29
N MET A 48 -12.33 -1.05 -4.56
CA MET A 48 -13.18 0.01 -5.11
C MET A 48 -14.51 0.12 -4.38
N VAL A 49 -15.15 -1.00 -4.03
CA VAL A 49 -16.40 -0.99 -3.24
C VAL A 49 -16.17 -0.39 -1.86
N ILE A 50 -15.10 -0.80 -1.16
CA ILE A 50 -14.76 -0.29 0.17
C ILE A 50 -14.47 1.21 0.13
N ILE A 51 -13.63 1.66 -0.81
CA ILE A 51 -13.28 3.07 -1.00
C ILE A 51 -14.52 3.89 -1.35
N PHE A 52 -15.41 3.37 -2.20
CA PHE A 52 -16.65 4.06 -2.55
C PHE A 52 -17.53 4.30 -1.32
N ILE A 53 -17.72 3.28 -0.47
CA ILE A 53 -18.49 3.39 0.77
C ILE A 53 -17.82 4.38 1.73
N ALA A 54 -16.50 4.28 1.91
CA ALA A 54 -15.73 5.15 2.78
C ALA A 54 -15.79 6.63 2.32
N CYS A 55 -15.64 6.88 1.02
CA CYS A 55 -15.76 8.21 0.43
C CYS A 55 -17.18 8.78 0.60
N LYS A 56 -18.22 7.97 0.36
CA LYS A 56 -19.61 8.38 0.57
C LYS A 56 -19.85 8.76 2.03
N ALA A 57 -19.39 7.94 2.97
CA ALA A 57 -19.50 8.26 4.40
C ALA A 57 -18.77 9.56 4.76
N ALA A 58 -17.53 9.75 4.28
CA ALA A 58 -16.76 10.97 4.53
C ALA A 58 -17.42 12.24 3.96
N LEU A 59 -18.08 12.13 2.80
CA LEU A 59 -18.83 13.23 2.19
C LEU A 59 -20.11 13.59 2.97
N HIS A 60 -20.74 12.61 3.63
CA HIS A 60 -21.92 12.85 4.49
C HIS A 60 -21.56 13.52 5.82
N TYR A 61 -20.35 13.32 6.32
CA TYR A 61 -19.86 13.90 7.58
C TYR A 61 -18.67 14.83 7.33
N PRO A 62 -18.87 15.96 6.61
CA PRO A 62 -17.78 16.85 6.28
C PRO A 62 -17.17 17.44 7.56
N LYS A 63 -15.83 17.55 7.57
CA LYS A 63 -15.01 18.04 8.70
C LYS A 63 -14.88 17.07 9.88
N GLN A 64 -15.50 15.89 9.85
CA GLN A 64 -15.26 14.85 10.84
C GLN A 64 -14.12 13.93 10.40
N SER A 65 -13.24 13.55 11.32
CA SER A 65 -12.26 12.49 11.07
C SER A 65 -12.93 11.10 11.03
N LEU A 66 -12.21 10.09 10.54
CA LEU A 66 -12.69 8.69 10.56
C LEU A 66 -13.07 8.21 11.96
N MET A 67 -12.33 8.63 12.97
CA MET A 67 -12.64 8.35 14.38
C MET A 67 -13.88 9.09 14.89
N GLU A 68 -14.18 10.26 14.35
CA GLU A 68 -15.33 11.07 14.76
C GLU A 68 -16.61 10.59 14.09
N PHE A 69 -16.62 10.44 12.76
CA PHE A 69 -17.83 9.99 12.07
C PHE A 69 -18.17 8.54 12.40
N SER A 70 -17.19 7.68 12.69
CA SER A 70 -17.48 6.32 13.19
C SER A 70 -18.23 6.34 14.52
N LYS A 71 -17.88 7.26 15.44
CA LYS A 71 -18.63 7.47 16.69
C LYS A 71 -20.01 8.10 16.45
N THR A 72 -20.14 8.98 15.46
CA THR A 72 -21.43 9.56 15.07
C THR A 72 -22.38 8.49 14.52
N ILE A 73 -21.90 7.57 13.70
CA ILE A 73 -22.71 6.54 13.03
C ILE A 73 -23.04 5.38 13.99
N LEU A 74 -22.05 4.87 14.72
CA LEU A 74 -22.15 3.63 15.50
C LEU A 74 -22.29 3.86 17.01
N GLY A 75 -22.29 5.11 17.44
CA GLY A 75 -22.29 5.51 18.85
C GLY A 75 -20.90 5.45 19.48
N LYS A 76 -20.80 5.97 20.71
CA LYS A 76 -19.53 6.15 21.42
C LYS A 76 -18.75 4.84 21.63
N TRP A 77 -19.43 3.76 22.00
CA TRP A 77 -18.77 2.50 22.34
C TRP A 77 -18.27 1.75 21.10
N LEU A 78 -19.16 1.41 20.16
CA LEU A 78 -18.80 0.67 18.95
C LEU A 78 -17.91 1.49 18.02
N GLY A 79 -18.16 2.79 17.86
CA GLY A 79 -17.32 3.67 17.05
C GLY A 79 -15.89 3.78 17.60
N THR A 80 -15.74 3.88 18.93
CA THR A 80 -14.39 3.87 19.54
C THR A 80 -13.70 2.53 19.35
N PHE A 81 -14.40 1.41 19.53
CA PHE A 81 -13.84 0.07 19.33
C PHE A 81 -13.29 -0.13 17.92
N ILE A 82 -14.08 0.20 16.89
CA ILE A 82 -13.66 0.11 15.49
C ILE A 82 -12.49 1.06 15.21
N GLY A 83 -12.53 2.28 15.73
CA GLY A 83 -11.43 3.23 15.59
C GLY A 83 -10.12 2.72 16.21
N VAL A 84 -10.17 2.04 17.36
CA VAL A 84 -8.98 1.43 17.98
C VAL A 84 -8.45 0.29 17.11
N ILE A 85 -9.30 -0.59 16.60
CA ILE A 85 -8.88 -1.67 15.68
C ILE A 85 -8.18 -1.09 14.46
N TYR A 86 -8.76 -0.04 13.87
CA TYR A 86 -8.17 0.66 12.73
C TYR A 86 -6.77 1.21 13.06
N LEU A 87 -6.60 1.88 14.21
CA LEU A 87 -5.30 2.40 14.63
C LEU A 87 -4.27 1.28 14.86
N VAL A 88 -4.66 0.19 15.52
CA VAL A 88 -3.77 -0.97 15.74
C VAL A 88 -3.34 -1.58 14.41
N GLN A 89 -4.25 -1.70 13.45
CA GLN A 89 -3.94 -2.20 12.12
C GLN A 89 -2.90 -1.31 11.40
N TRP A 90 -3.05 0.01 11.46
CA TRP A 90 -2.07 0.93 10.87
C TRP A 90 -0.71 0.89 11.56
N ILE A 91 -0.65 0.73 12.89
CA ILE A 91 0.62 0.58 13.61
C ILE A 91 1.35 -0.68 13.13
N SER A 92 0.63 -1.80 12.96
CA SER A 92 1.20 -3.04 12.44
C SER A 92 1.72 -2.88 11.00
N VAL A 93 0.94 -2.22 10.13
CA VAL A 93 1.35 -1.95 8.74
C VAL A 93 2.62 -1.09 8.69
N ILE A 94 2.68 0.00 9.47
CA ILE A 94 3.86 0.87 9.51
C ILE A 94 5.09 0.09 10.00
N GLY A 95 4.94 -0.77 11.01
CA GLY A 95 6.01 -1.63 11.50
C GLY A 95 6.53 -2.59 10.43
N ASN A 96 5.63 -3.21 9.65
CA ASN A 96 6.01 -4.09 8.54
C ASN A 96 6.73 -3.33 7.43
N ILE A 97 6.21 -2.18 6.99
CA ILE A 97 6.84 -1.36 5.94
C ILE A 97 8.25 -0.94 6.36
N LEU A 98 8.42 -0.51 7.62
CA LEU A 98 9.73 -0.10 8.14
C LEU A 98 10.72 -1.28 8.17
N ARG A 99 10.25 -2.47 8.53
CA ARG A 99 11.08 -3.67 8.56
C ARG A 99 11.50 -4.11 7.16
N GLU A 100 10.56 -4.23 6.23
CA GLU A 100 10.83 -4.63 4.85
C GLU A 100 11.78 -3.65 4.17
N PHE A 101 11.59 -2.35 4.37
CA PHE A 101 12.49 -1.37 3.79
C PHE A 101 13.91 -1.47 4.37
N ALA A 102 14.04 -1.72 5.68
CA ALA A 102 15.35 -1.94 6.30
C ALA A 102 16.03 -3.21 5.74
N ASP A 103 15.28 -4.31 5.62
CA ASP A 103 15.78 -5.58 5.07
C ASP A 103 16.20 -5.41 3.59
N PHE A 104 15.40 -4.70 2.78
CA PHE A 104 15.75 -4.33 1.40
C PHE A 104 17.05 -3.50 1.35
N THR A 105 17.17 -2.51 2.23
CA THR A 105 18.34 -1.62 2.28
C THR A 105 19.62 -2.37 2.66
N ILE A 106 19.57 -3.27 3.64
CA ILE A 106 20.73 -4.10 4.02
C ILE A 106 21.13 -5.00 2.86
N THR A 107 20.14 -5.66 2.24
CA THR A 107 20.40 -6.63 1.18
C THR A 107 21.01 -5.99 -0.06
N VAL A 108 20.59 -4.77 -0.41
CA VAL A 108 20.98 -4.11 -1.67
C VAL A 108 22.09 -3.07 -1.50
N LEU A 109 22.12 -2.33 -0.40
CA LEU A 109 22.95 -1.12 -0.26
C LEU A 109 23.98 -1.21 0.87
N LEU A 110 23.57 -1.72 2.05
CA LEU A 110 24.33 -1.60 3.29
C LEU A 110 24.41 -2.93 4.05
N PRO A 111 25.05 -3.97 3.48
CA PRO A 111 25.01 -5.34 4.03
C PRO A 111 25.69 -5.48 5.39
N ASN A 112 26.64 -4.60 5.71
CA ASN A 112 27.40 -4.64 6.96
C ASN A 112 26.77 -3.79 8.08
N THR A 113 25.71 -3.04 7.80
CA THR A 113 25.09 -2.13 8.77
C THR A 113 24.08 -2.88 9.62
N PRO A 114 24.13 -2.77 10.97
CA PRO A 114 23.11 -3.38 11.83
C PRO A 114 21.72 -2.80 11.55
N ILE A 115 20.72 -3.69 11.44
CA ILE A 115 19.34 -3.31 11.08
C ILE A 115 18.71 -2.25 11.97
N TRP A 116 19.00 -2.28 13.27
CA TRP A 116 18.44 -1.30 14.23
C TRP A 116 18.90 0.14 13.92
N VAL A 117 20.10 0.32 13.35
CA VAL A 117 20.63 1.65 12.97
C VAL A 117 19.81 2.21 11.81
N LEU A 118 19.48 1.38 10.81
CA LEU A 118 18.65 1.79 9.67
C LEU A 118 17.23 2.13 10.13
N ILE A 119 16.62 1.27 10.94
CA ILE A 119 15.28 1.50 11.49
C ILE A 119 15.22 2.81 12.26
N LEU A 120 16.20 3.06 13.15
CA LEU A 120 16.25 4.28 13.95
C LEU A 120 16.45 5.54 13.10
N THR A 121 17.37 5.51 12.13
CA THR A 121 17.63 6.67 11.26
C THR A 121 16.43 6.99 10.38
N MET A 122 15.76 5.97 9.83
CA MET A 122 14.51 6.15 9.08
C MET A 122 13.39 6.73 9.94
N LEU A 123 13.20 6.23 11.16
CA LEU A 123 12.20 6.77 12.08
C LEU A 123 12.43 8.24 12.38
N LEU A 124 13.67 8.62 12.71
CA LEU A 124 14.03 10.01 12.98
C LEU A 124 13.77 10.91 11.77
N LEU A 125 14.12 10.45 10.57
CA LEU A 125 13.84 11.17 9.33
C LEU A 125 12.33 11.35 9.10
N MET A 126 11.53 10.29 9.26
CA MET A 126 10.08 10.36 9.09
C MET A 126 9.43 11.33 10.07
N VAL A 127 9.84 11.30 11.34
CA VAL A 127 9.36 12.25 12.37
C VAL A 127 9.73 13.67 11.98
N TYR A 128 10.98 13.91 11.58
CA TYR A 128 11.44 15.23 11.17
C TYR A 128 10.67 15.78 9.95
N VAL A 129 10.55 14.98 8.88
CA VAL A 129 9.85 15.39 7.65
C VAL A 129 8.37 15.67 7.92
N THR A 130 7.72 14.83 8.74
CA THR A 130 6.32 15.02 9.10
C THR A 130 6.12 16.24 9.98
N TYR A 131 7.05 16.50 10.90
CA TYR A 131 7.00 17.68 11.77
C TYR A 131 7.18 18.99 11.00
N VAL A 132 8.14 19.05 10.07
CA VAL A 132 8.47 20.28 9.32
C VAL A 132 7.51 20.50 8.14
N GLY A 133 7.24 19.46 7.36
CA GLY A 133 6.48 19.56 6.12
C GLY A 133 4.99 19.26 6.26
N GLY A 134 4.61 18.48 7.28
CA GLY A 134 3.26 17.96 7.41
C GLY A 134 2.79 17.18 6.18
N ILE A 135 1.47 17.06 6.02
CA ILE A 135 0.88 16.35 4.88
C ILE A 135 1.09 17.09 3.54
N GLU A 136 1.24 18.42 3.58
CA GLU A 136 1.49 19.24 2.39
C GLU A 136 2.90 19.02 1.83
N GLY A 137 3.89 18.77 2.70
CA GLY A 137 5.24 18.38 2.31
C GLY A 137 5.23 17.02 1.61
N ILE A 138 4.53 16.04 2.19
CA ILE A 138 4.35 14.71 1.60
C ILE A 138 3.69 14.81 0.22
N GLY A 139 2.62 15.60 0.08
CA GLY A 139 1.95 15.80 -1.20
C GLY A 139 2.84 16.39 -2.29
N ARG A 140 3.65 17.40 -1.95
CA ARG A 140 4.62 18.00 -2.88
C ARG A 140 5.72 17.01 -3.28
N CYS A 141 6.21 16.22 -2.34
CA CYS A 141 7.18 15.16 -2.64
C CYS A 141 6.58 14.10 -3.56
N SER A 142 5.38 13.59 -3.25
CA SER A 142 4.70 12.59 -4.07
C SER A 142 4.40 13.10 -5.48
N GLU A 143 4.11 14.38 -5.66
CA GLU A 143 3.89 14.99 -6.99
C GLU A 143 5.17 14.97 -7.85
N VAL A 144 6.34 15.07 -7.23
CA VAL A 144 7.65 14.97 -7.92
C VAL A 144 8.06 13.50 -8.13
N PHE A 145 7.94 12.67 -7.10
CA PHE A 145 8.36 11.26 -7.15
C PHE A 145 7.40 10.37 -7.92
N GLY A 146 6.10 10.67 -7.92
CA GLY A 146 5.06 9.89 -8.56
C GLY A 146 5.31 9.61 -10.04
N PRO A 147 5.55 10.65 -10.87
CA PRO A 147 5.91 10.47 -12.27
C PRO A 147 7.19 9.63 -12.47
N ILE A 148 8.19 9.81 -11.61
CA ILE A 148 9.45 9.04 -11.65
C ILE A 148 9.18 7.56 -11.36
N VAL A 149 8.34 7.26 -10.36
CA VAL A 149 7.94 5.89 -10.03
C VAL A 149 7.17 5.24 -11.18
N ILE A 150 6.19 5.95 -11.76
CA ILE A 150 5.45 5.44 -12.94
C ILE A 150 6.41 5.14 -14.09
N LEU A 151 7.28 6.09 -14.42
CA LEU A 151 8.23 5.93 -15.51
C LEU A 151 9.18 4.74 -15.25
N SER A 152 9.61 4.56 -14.00
CA SER A 152 10.46 3.45 -13.59
C SER A 152 9.76 2.10 -13.75
N VAL A 153 8.48 2.00 -13.39
CA VAL A 153 7.67 0.78 -13.59
C VAL A 153 7.46 0.49 -15.07
N ILE A 154 7.11 1.50 -15.88
CA ILE A 154 6.95 1.33 -17.34
C ILE A 154 8.26 0.89 -17.98
N LEU A 155 9.38 1.51 -17.60
CA LEU A 155 10.70 1.15 -18.09
C LEU A 155 11.06 -0.29 -17.71
N LEU A 156 10.78 -0.71 -16.48
CA LEU A 156 11.02 -2.08 -16.03
C LEU A 156 10.23 -3.09 -16.86
N ILE A 157 8.95 -2.82 -17.12
CA ILE A 157 8.10 -3.67 -17.97
C ILE A 157 8.67 -3.74 -19.40
N PHE A 158 9.04 -2.60 -19.96
CA PHE A 158 9.60 -2.51 -21.31
C PHE A 158 10.91 -3.29 -21.45
N LEU A 159 11.83 -3.13 -20.49
CA LEU A 159 13.10 -3.87 -20.48
C LEU A 159 12.90 -5.37 -20.25
N SER A 160 11.85 -5.76 -19.54
CA SER A 160 11.54 -7.16 -19.25
C SER A 160 10.82 -7.88 -20.40
N ILE A 161 10.40 -7.17 -21.45
CA ILE A 161 9.56 -7.74 -22.52
C ILE A 161 10.25 -8.92 -23.24
N ASN A 162 11.57 -8.87 -23.40
CA ASN A 162 12.35 -9.94 -24.03
C ASN A 162 12.48 -11.18 -23.15
N ASN A 163 12.25 -11.06 -21.84
CA ASN A 163 12.31 -12.17 -20.89
C ASN A 163 10.93 -12.83 -20.66
N LEU A 164 9.87 -12.33 -21.30
CA LEU A 164 8.52 -12.85 -21.13
C LEU A 164 8.37 -14.20 -21.83
N ASN A 165 8.18 -15.26 -21.04
CA ASN A 165 7.75 -16.56 -21.56
C ASN A 165 6.24 -16.71 -21.36
N TYR A 166 5.46 -16.42 -22.40
CA TYR A 166 4.00 -16.48 -22.38
C TYR A 166 3.44 -17.84 -21.96
N HIS A 167 4.19 -18.93 -22.15
CA HIS A 167 3.76 -20.27 -21.73
C HIS A 167 3.66 -20.41 -20.21
N GLN A 168 4.36 -19.58 -19.43
CA GLN A 168 4.32 -19.61 -17.96
C GLN A 168 3.02 -19.05 -17.37
N ILE A 169 2.19 -18.37 -18.19
CA ILE A 169 0.86 -17.90 -17.77
C ILE A 169 -0.16 -19.06 -17.82
N PHE A 170 0.17 -20.14 -18.53
CA PHE A 170 -0.69 -21.31 -18.67
C PHE A 170 -0.21 -22.49 -17.79
N PRO A 171 -1.12 -23.40 -17.39
CA PRO A 171 -2.57 -23.31 -17.57
C PRO A 171 -3.20 -22.31 -16.59
N VAL A 172 -4.14 -21.52 -17.09
CA VAL A 172 -4.90 -20.57 -16.27
C VAL A 172 -5.93 -21.35 -15.46
N PHE A 173 -6.02 -21.07 -14.15
CA PHE A 173 -7.00 -21.60 -13.20
C PHE A 173 -6.94 -23.11 -12.89
N PHE A 174 -6.52 -23.94 -13.83
CA PHE A 174 -6.58 -25.41 -13.72
C PHE A 174 -5.72 -25.96 -12.57
N ASP A 175 -4.50 -25.45 -12.41
CA ASP A 175 -3.56 -25.93 -11.38
C ASP A 175 -3.69 -25.22 -10.03
N THR A 176 -4.23 -24.00 -10.03
CA THR A 176 -4.36 -23.18 -8.83
C THR A 176 -5.69 -23.42 -8.13
N GLY A 177 -6.80 -23.47 -8.87
CA GLY A 177 -8.14 -23.54 -8.31
C GLY A 177 -8.60 -22.24 -7.62
N LEU A 178 -9.85 -22.21 -7.15
CA LEU A 178 -10.47 -21.00 -6.59
C LEU A 178 -9.87 -20.57 -5.24
N LEU A 179 -9.57 -21.53 -4.36
CA LEU A 179 -9.18 -21.23 -2.99
C LEU A 179 -7.85 -20.46 -2.91
N PRO A 180 -6.78 -20.84 -3.63
CA PRO A 180 -5.52 -20.09 -3.57
C PRO A 180 -5.59 -18.73 -4.28
N ILE A 181 -6.44 -18.58 -5.31
CA ILE A 181 -6.73 -17.27 -5.91
C ILE A 181 -7.39 -16.35 -4.88
N LEU A 182 -8.40 -16.83 -4.16
CA LEU A 182 -9.05 -16.04 -3.10
C LEU A 182 -8.10 -15.70 -1.94
N LYS A 183 -7.18 -16.61 -1.58
CA LYS A 183 -6.13 -16.31 -0.61
C LYS A 183 -5.16 -15.25 -1.12
N GLY A 184 -4.78 -15.31 -2.39
CA GLY A 184 -3.98 -14.27 -3.05
C GLY A 184 -4.70 -12.92 -3.09
N THR A 185 -6.02 -12.91 -3.26
CA THR A 185 -6.83 -11.68 -3.22
C THR A 185 -6.85 -11.01 -1.85
N LEU A 186 -6.78 -11.81 -0.78
CA LEU A 186 -6.76 -11.34 0.61
C LEU A 186 -5.34 -11.30 1.19
N ALA A 187 -4.32 -11.46 0.35
CA ALA A 187 -2.93 -11.32 0.76
C ALA A 187 -2.69 -9.89 1.27
N PRO A 188 -1.86 -9.72 2.31
CA PRO A 188 -1.53 -8.42 2.89
C PRO A 188 -0.81 -7.50 1.90
#